data_AF-A0A8B8FIJ6-F1
#
_entry.id   AF-A0A8B8FIJ6-F1
#
_cell.length_a   1.000
_cell.length_b   1.000
_cell.length_c   1.000
_cell.angle_alpha   90.00
_cell.angle_beta   90.00
_cell.angle_gamma   90.00
#
_symmetry.space_group_name_H-M   'P 1'
#
loop_
_entity.id
_entity.type
_entity.pdbx_description
1 polymer ?
#
loop_
_entity_poly.entity_id
_entity_poly.type
_entity_poly.pdbx_seq_one_letter_code
_entity_poly.pdbx_strand_id
1 'polypeptide(L)'
;MRKLQNGEKKIRDWIVYSPSKNALFCYQCLLFSPKPTVFGNKDEGFISWKKCNEILHEHETSKNHAESVKIWFSRIKKDCSVIDIELKKDIENQTSYWKNVLHRIVETISFLASRGLAFRGDNQTFGSKQNGNYLGYLELLAKFDPFLSAHIAKYGNKGKGNVSYLSSTICDEFIMLMMDSNPDITTHDQLTIAVRYITKEDKPVERFLGFMSSVGHKGTDMELIKKMCTTRWSSRYDVCKAIFNGYEQVLSALKTIRDDERQKKETRHEASSIYNKIKSLNFCFMICMWTPILQRFNATSVTLQSIDIDLVTVVTLYKSLETYLEDIRNKFDFFLEQAKIMSSEKCFSWEISRKKKRKRFFDENETADEKVLESCQKMKCGVFLVIIDRLM
;
A
#
# COMPACT_ATOMS: atom_id res chain seq x y z
N MET A 1 48.95 1.73 -22.31
CA MET A 1 48.40 2.56 -23.40
C MET A 1 49.26 2.39 -24.63
N ARG A 2 48.68 2.29 -25.83
CA ARG A 2 49.42 2.25 -27.11
C ARG A 2 49.57 3.67 -27.65
N LYS A 3 50.73 3.98 -28.24
CA LYS A 3 50.92 5.19 -29.04
C LYS A 3 50.62 4.87 -30.51
N LEU A 4 49.74 5.63 -31.12
CA LEU A 4 49.42 5.54 -32.54
C LEU A 4 50.46 6.32 -33.37
N GLN A 5 50.52 6.07 -34.68
CA GLN A 5 51.45 6.75 -35.60
C GLN A 5 51.21 8.28 -35.66
N ASN A 6 49.99 8.72 -35.37
CA ASN A 6 49.62 10.13 -35.23
C ASN A 6 49.97 10.74 -33.85
N GLY A 7 50.66 10.01 -32.98
CA GLY A 7 51.07 10.47 -31.64
C GLY A 7 50.01 10.29 -30.54
N GLU A 8 48.78 9.90 -30.89
CA GLU A 8 47.71 9.72 -29.91
C GLU A 8 47.94 8.50 -29.01
N LYS A 9 47.56 8.62 -27.74
CA LYS A 9 47.60 7.51 -26.77
C LYS A 9 46.22 6.89 -26.65
N LYS A 10 46.10 5.60 -26.97
CA LYS A 10 44.84 4.84 -26.82
C LYS A 10 44.97 3.75 -25.76
N ILE A 11 43.91 3.53 -24.98
CA ILE A 11 43.82 2.42 -24.02
C ILE A 11 43.63 1.11 -24.79
N ARG A 12 44.15 0.01 -24.24
CA ARG A 12 43.96 -1.34 -24.79
C ARG A 12 42.82 -1.99 -24.02
N ASP A 13 41.61 -1.83 -24.53
CA ASP A 13 40.38 -2.23 -23.85
C ASP A 13 40.26 -3.76 -23.68
N TRP A 14 41.07 -4.54 -24.41
CA TRP A 14 41.11 -5.99 -24.37
C TRP A 14 41.97 -6.60 -23.25
N ILE A 15 42.72 -5.78 -22.52
CA ILE A 15 43.61 -6.23 -21.43
C ILE A 15 42.88 -6.21 -20.09
N VAL A 16 43.01 -7.29 -19.33
CA VAL A 16 42.49 -7.42 -17.97
C VAL A 16 43.62 -7.82 -17.02
N TYR A 17 43.68 -7.19 -15.86
CA TYR A 17 44.62 -7.54 -14.80
C TYR A 17 43.94 -8.41 -13.74
N SER A 18 44.61 -9.49 -13.33
CA SER A 18 44.16 -10.35 -12.22
C SER A 18 44.98 -10.05 -10.97
N PRO A 19 44.38 -9.48 -9.90
CA PRO A 19 45.09 -9.24 -8.65
C PRO A 19 45.59 -10.52 -7.97
N SER A 20 44.82 -11.61 -8.05
CA SER A 20 45.17 -12.89 -7.40
C SER A 20 46.36 -13.58 -8.06
N LYS A 21 46.51 -13.44 -9.39
CA LYS A 21 47.63 -14.01 -10.14
C LYS A 21 48.76 -13.01 -10.39
N ASN A 22 48.57 -11.73 -10.01
CA ASN A 22 49.47 -10.62 -10.31
C ASN A 22 49.95 -10.62 -11.78
N ALA A 23 49.00 -10.81 -12.71
CA ALA A 23 49.30 -11.06 -14.12
C ALA A 23 48.28 -10.42 -15.07
N LEU A 24 48.71 -10.15 -16.30
CA LEU A 24 47.90 -9.60 -17.38
C LEU A 24 47.35 -10.72 -18.29
N PHE A 25 46.11 -10.52 -18.73
CA PHE A 25 45.39 -11.39 -19.65
C PHE A 25 44.74 -10.57 -20.77
N CYS A 26 44.51 -11.23 -21.90
CA CYS A 26 43.69 -10.74 -23.00
C CYS A 26 42.39 -11.51 -22.99
N TYR A 27 41.27 -10.87 -22.61
CA TYR A 27 40.01 -11.60 -22.43
C TYR A 27 39.51 -12.23 -23.74
N GLN A 28 39.77 -11.59 -24.88
CA GLN A 28 39.38 -12.10 -26.19
C GLN A 28 40.13 -13.40 -26.50
N CYS A 29 41.43 -13.44 -26.27
CA CYS A 29 42.22 -14.66 -26.47
C CYS A 29 41.94 -15.72 -25.41
N LEU A 30 41.69 -15.34 -24.16
CA LEU A 30 41.34 -16.27 -23.08
C LEU A 30 40.03 -17.03 -23.36
N LEU A 31 39.07 -16.37 -24.00
CA LEU A 31 37.74 -16.93 -24.29
C LEU A 31 37.66 -17.63 -25.64
N PHE A 32 38.38 -17.16 -26.67
CA PHE A 32 38.15 -17.58 -28.06
C PHE A 32 39.39 -18.08 -28.80
N SER A 33 40.58 -18.02 -28.22
CA SER A 33 41.77 -18.51 -28.90
C SER A 33 41.77 -20.05 -28.98
N PRO A 34 42.02 -20.65 -30.15
CA PRO A 34 42.06 -22.10 -30.31
C PRO A 34 43.29 -22.74 -29.64
N LYS A 35 44.35 -21.95 -29.40
CA LYS A 35 45.56 -22.36 -28.70
C LYS A 35 45.89 -21.38 -27.58
N PRO A 36 46.46 -21.82 -26.44
CA PRO A 36 46.91 -20.91 -25.40
C PRO A 36 47.91 -19.91 -25.97
N THR A 37 47.64 -18.62 -25.77
CA THR A 37 48.61 -17.55 -26.08
C THR A 37 49.23 -17.06 -24.76
N VAL A 38 50.33 -16.31 -24.83
CA VAL A 38 50.98 -15.69 -23.66
C VAL A 38 50.00 -14.90 -22.78
N PHE A 39 48.94 -14.34 -23.36
CA PHE A 39 47.90 -13.60 -22.65
C PHE A 39 46.55 -14.33 -22.57
N GLY A 40 46.43 -15.53 -23.16
CA GLY A 40 45.17 -16.28 -23.31
C GLY A 40 45.23 -17.68 -22.67
N ASN A 41 46.18 -17.91 -21.77
CA ASN A 41 46.25 -19.12 -20.96
C ASN A 41 45.46 -18.90 -19.66
N LYS A 42 44.65 -19.88 -19.24
CA LYS A 42 43.84 -19.81 -18.02
C LYS A 42 44.68 -19.94 -16.75
N ASP A 43 45.76 -20.72 -16.83
CA ASP A 43 46.56 -21.09 -15.67
C ASP A 43 47.68 -20.07 -15.43
N GLU A 44 48.32 -19.59 -16.49
CA GLU A 44 49.45 -18.66 -16.44
C GLU A 44 49.14 -17.36 -17.20
N GLY A 45 49.29 -16.22 -16.54
CA GLY A 45 49.18 -14.91 -17.17
C GLY A 45 50.55 -14.27 -17.41
N PHE A 46 50.55 -13.13 -18.10
CA PHE A 46 51.79 -12.41 -18.37
C PHE A 46 52.23 -11.55 -17.18
N ILE A 47 53.45 -11.77 -16.67
CA ILE A 47 53.99 -11.12 -15.46
C ILE A 47 55.20 -10.21 -15.76
N SER A 48 55.82 -10.31 -16.94
CA SER A 48 57.09 -9.61 -17.24
C SER A 48 56.89 -8.13 -17.60
N TRP A 49 56.87 -7.26 -16.60
CA TRP A 49 56.60 -5.82 -16.77
C TRP A 49 57.65 -5.08 -17.61
N LYS A 50 58.93 -5.50 -17.58
CA LYS A 50 60.05 -4.79 -18.24
C LYS A 50 59.92 -4.70 -19.76
N LYS A 51 59.40 -5.74 -20.41
CA LYS A 51 59.17 -5.81 -21.87
C LYS A 51 57.67 -5.82 -22.24
N CYS A 52 56.82 -5.40 -21.32
CA CYS A 52 55.37 -5.53 -21.46
C CYS A 52 54.83 -4.85 -22.72
N ASN A 53 55.29 -3.64 -23.05
CA ASN A 53 54.78 -2.92 -24.22
C ASN A 53 55.16 -3.56 -25.57
N GLU A 54 56.38 -4.11 -25.67
CA GLU A 54 56.86 -4.81 -26.86
C GLU A 54 56.03 -6.08 -27.10
N ILE A 55 55.91 -6.90 -26.06
CA ILE A 55 55.20 -8.18 -26.12
C ILE A 55 53.68 -7.98 -26.34
N LEU A 56 53.11 -6.92 -25.76
CA LEU A 56 51.72 -6.52 -26.03
C LEU A 56 51.51 -6.11 -27.49
N HIS A 57 52.49 -5.43 -28.10
CA HIS A 57 52.41 -5.04 -29.50
C HIS A 57 52.50 -6.26 -30.42
N GLU A 58 53.43 -7.17 -30.16
CA GLU A 58 53.54 -8.44 -30.88
C GLU A 58 52.24 -9.25 -30.78
N HIS A 59 51.68 -9.37 -29.57
CA HIS A 59 50.40 -10.04 -29.36
C HIS A 59 49.25 -9.40 -30.15
N GLU A 60 49.14 -8.08 -30.11
CA GLU A 60 48.11 -7.30 -30.81
C GLU A 60 48.15 -7.52 -32.33
N THR A 61 49.35 -7.72 -32.88
CA THR A 61 49.56 -8.02 -34.31
C THR A 61 49.49 -9.52 -34.66
N SER A 62 49.36 -10.39 -33.66
CA SER A 62 49.39 -11.84 -33.88
C SER A 62 48.11 -12.35 -34.56
N LYS A 63 48.27 -13.40 -35.38
CA LYS A 63 47.15 -14.06 -36.07
C LYS A 63 46.11 -14.60 -35.09
N ASN A 64 46.55 -15.22 -34.00
CA ASN A 64 45.67 -15.78 -32.96
C ASN A 64 44.82 -14.70 -32.29
N HIS A 65 45.41 -13.54 -31.98
CA HIS A 65 44.65 -12.41 -31.43
C HIS A 65 43.62 -11.91 -32.45
N ALA A 66 44.04 -11.70 -33.70
CA ALA A 66 43.13 -11.26 -34.75
C ALA A 66 41.96 -12.23 -34.98
N GLU A 67 42.19 -13.54 -34.95
CA GLU A 67 41.13 -14.57 -35.04
C GLU A 67 40.19 -14.53 -33.83
N SER A 68 40.75 -14.44 -32.62
CA SER A 68 39.97 -14.34 -31.38
C SER A 68 39.07 -13.08 -31.37
N VAL A 69 39.62 -11.96 -31.83
CA VAL A 69 38.92 -10.68 -32.00
C VAL A 69 37.79 -10.81 -33.03
N LYS A 70 38.05 -11.46 -34.17
CA LYS A 70 37.01 -11.72 -35.19
C LYS A 70 35.86 -12.56 -34.65
N ILE A 71 36.16 -13.62 -33.89
CA ILE A 71 35.13 -14.45 -33.25
C ILE A 71 34.32 -13.62 -32.25
N TRP A 72 34.98 -12.84 -31.40
CA TRP A 72 34.32 -11.96 -30.43
C TRP A 72 33.41 -10.93 -31.12
N PHE A 73 33.92 -10.22 -32.14
CA PHE A 73 33.11 -9.27 -32.92
C PHE A 73 31.94 -9.96 -33.62
N SER A 74 32.12 -11.16 -34.16
CA SER A 74 31.03 -11.91 -34.80
C SER A 74 29.90 -12.28 -33.82
N ARG A 75 30.23 -12.45 -32.53
CA ARG A 75 29.25 -12.74 -31.47
C ARG A 75 28.57 -11.48 -30.94
N ILE A 76 29.24 -10.33 -30.97
CA ILE A 76 28.66 -9.05 -30.54
C ILE A 76 27.85 -8.37 -31.64
N LYS A 77 28.29 -8.46 -32.90
CA LYS A 77 27.59 -7.83 -34.04
C LYS A 77 26.44 -8.65 -34.60
N LYS A 78 26.34 -9.93 -34.29
CA LYS A 78 25.16 -10.71 -34.70
C LYS A 78 23.98 -10.24 -33.86
N ASP A 79 23.01 -9.61 -34.53
CA ASP A 79 21.60 -9.50 -34.12
C ASP A 79 20.94 -10.90 -34.01
N CYS A 80 21.67 -11.90 -33.51
CA CYS A 80 21.12 -13.19 -33.19
C CYS A 80 20.51 -13.05 -31.80
N SER A 81 19.19 -13.14 -31.76
CA SER A 81 18.39 -13.73 -30.68
C SER A 81 19.22 -14.44 -29.60
N VAL A 82 19.81 -13.69 -28.68
CA VAL A 82 20.14 -14.22 -27.36
C VAL A 82 18.78 -14.39 -26.68
N ILE A 83 18.58 -15.48 -25.94
CA ILE A 83 17.35 -15.73 -25.17
C ILE A 83 16.93 -14.47 -24.41
N ASP A 84 17.90 -13.71 -23.90
CA ASP A 84 17.69 -12.45 -23.18
C ASP A 84 17.01 -11.34 -24.01
N ILE A 85 17.30 -11.22 -25.32
CA ILE A 85 16.71 -10.18 -26.18
C ILE A 85 15.25 -10.53 -26.52
N GLU A 86 14.98 -11.79 -26.83
CA GLU A 86 13.63 -12.26 -27.13
C GLU A 86 12.75 -12.21 -25.87
N LEU A 87 13.25 -12.66 -24.72
CA LEU A 87 12.58 -12.50 -23.43
C LEU A 87 12.33 -11.03 -23.08
N LYS A 88 13.31 -10.15 -23.30
CA LYS A 88 13.14 -8.72 -23.06
C LYS A 88 12.05 -8.13 -23.95
N LYS A 89 12.03 -8.49 -25.23
CA LYS A 89 11.01 -8.06 -26.18
C LYS A 89 9.62 -8.57 -25.77
N ASP A 90 9.53 -9.81 -25.30
CA ASP A 90 8.27 -10.37 -24.80
C ASP A 90 7.78 -9.66 -23.54
N ILE A 91 8.67 -9.39 -22.58
CA ILE A 91 8.34 -8.61 -21.38
C ILE A 91 7.85 -7.21 -21.76
N GLU A 92 8.53 -6.53 -22.70
CA GLU A 92 8.13 -5.21 -23.18
C GLU A 92 6.76 -5.25 -23.88
N ASN A 93 6.50 -6.27 -24.70
CA ASN A 93 5.21 -6.48 -25.36
C ASN A 93 4.09 -6.74 -24.34
N GLN A 94 4.31 -7.59 -23.34
CA GLN A 94 3.34 -7.86 -22.27
C GLN A 94 3.10 -6.61 -21.42
N THR A 95 4.15 -5.87 -21.10
CA THR A 95 4.04 -4.61 -20.35
C THR A 95 3.22 -3.59 -21.11
N SER A 96 3.48 -3.43 -22.41
CA SER A 96 2.73 -2.54 -23.29
C SER A 96 1.25 -2.96 -23.38
N TYR A 97 0.99 -4.27 -23.52
CA TYR A 97 -0.36 -4.82 -23.52
C TYR A 97 -1.14 -4.44 -22.25
N TRP A 98 -0.59 -4.73 -21.07
CA TRP A 98 -1.28 -4.44 -19.81
C TRP A 98 -1.41 -2.95 -19.52
N LYS A 99 -0.41 -2.12 -19.87
CA LYS A 99 -0.54 -0.66 -19.79
C LYS A 99 -1.70 -0.13 -20.62
N ASN A 100 -1.89 -0.67 -21.83
CA ASN A 100 -3.01 -0.29 -22.69
C ASN A 100 -4.37 -0.70 -22.11
N VAL A 101 -4.46 -1.87 -21.47
CA VAL A 101 -5.67 -2.30 -20.74
C VAL A 101 -5.95 -1.36 -19.56
N LEU A 102 -4.95 -1.13 -18.72
CA LEU A 102 -5.02 -0.26 -17.54
C LEU A 102 -5.47 1.15 -17.89
N HIS A 103 -4.89 1.76 -18.92
CA HIS A 103 -5.25 3.10 -19.36
C HIS A 103 -6.75 3.23 -19.63
N ARG A 104 -7.35 2.29 -20.37
CA ARG A 104 -8.80 2.32 -20.69
C ARG A 104 -9.68 2.12 -19.47
N ILE A 105 -9.27 1.24 -18.56
CA ILE A 105 -9.95 1.02 -17.29
C ILE A 105 -9.96 2.30 -16.46
N VAL A 106 -8.79 2.93 -16.31
CA VAL A 106 -8.62 4.18 -15.56
C VAL A 106 -9.46 5.30 -16.18
N GLU A 107 -9.40 5.50 -17.48
CA GLU A 107 -10.21 6.51 -18.18
C GLU A 107 -11.71 6.28 -18.00
N THR A 108 -12.16 5.01 -18.04
CA THR A 108 -13.56 4.66 -17.80
C THR A 108 -13.98 5.01 -16.36
N ILE A 109 -13.12 4.70 -15.38
CA ILE A 109 -13.37 5.03 -13.97
C ILE A 109 -13.41 6.55 -13.78
N SER A 110 -12.44 7.29 -14.29
CA SER A 110 -12.40 8.75 -14.20
C SER A 110 -13.62 9.39 -14.86
N PHE A 111 -14.04 8.89 -16.03
CA PHE A 111 -15.24 9.38 -16.71
C PHE A 111 -16.50 9.20 -15.86
N LEU A 112 -16.75 7.99 -15.34
CA LEU A 112 -17.91 7.71 -14.51
C LEU A 112 -17.89 8.51 -13.21
N ALA A 113 -16.71 8.63 -12.58
CA ALA A 113 -16.50 9.43 -11.37
C ALA A 113 -16.84 10.90 -11.60
N SER A 114 -16.30 11.50 -12.66
CA SER A 114 -16.50 12.92 -13.01
C SER A 114 -17.97 13.29 -13.23
N ARG A 115 -18.81 12.31 -13.53
CA ARG A 115 -20.24 12.48 -13.79
C ARG A 115 -21.13 11.99 -12.64
N GLY A 116 -20.55 11.53 -11.54
CA GLY A 116 -21.28 10.99 -10.39
C GLY A 116 -22.10 9.74 -10.72
N LEU A 117 -21.71 8.97 -11.74
CA LEU A 117 -22.44 7.77 -12.16
C LEU A 117 -22.06 6.58 -11.29
N ALA A 118 -23.06 5.79 -10.89
CA ALA A 118 -22.83 4.55 -10.15
C ALA A 118 -22.01 3.56 -11.00
N PHE A 119 -20.91 3.02 -10.48
CA PHE A 119 -20.06 2.07 -11.20
C PHE A 119 -20.66 0.65 -11.26
N ARG A 120 -21.41 0.27 -10.22
CA ARG A 120 -21.93 -1.09 -9.99
C ARG A 120 -23.40 -1.19 -10.39
N GLY A 121 -23.79 -2.39 -10.79
CA GLY A 121 -25.19 -2.82 -10.92
C GLY A 121 -25.31 -4.24 -10.37
N ASP A 122 -26.53 -4.76 -10.34
CA ASP A 122 -26.83 -6.09 -9.78
C ASP A 122 -26.19 -7.23 -10.58
N ASN A 123 -25.84 -6.97 -11.84
CA ASN A 123 -25.18 -7.93 -12.74
C ASN A 123 -23.74 -7.48 -13.06
N GLN A 124 -22.80 -8.43 -12.97
CA GLN A 124 -21.37 -8.21 -13.22
C GLN A 124 -20.84 -9.03 -14.40
N THR A 125 -21.69 -9.34 -15.37
CA THR A 125 -21.36 -10.15 -16.54
C THR A 125 -21.38 -9.30 -17.81
N PHE A 126 -20.33 -9.40 -18.62
CA PHE A 126 -20.30 -8.78 -19.94
C PHE A 126 -21.33 -9.43 -20.87
N GLY A 127 -22.05 -8.62 -21.63
CA GLY A 127 -23.15 -8.97 -22.54
C GLY A 127 -24.55 -8.86 -21.91
N SER A 128 -24.64 -8.62 -20.60
CA SER A 128 -25.93 -8.47 -19.92
C SER A 128 -26.47 -7.05 -20.06
N LYS A 129 -27.75 -6.91 -20.43
CA LYS A 129 -28.45 -5.61 -20.47
C LYS A 129 -28.60 -4.94 -19.09
N GLN A 130 -28.39 -5.69 -18.01
CA GLN A 130 -28.51 -5.22 -16.63
C GLN A 130 -27.15 -5.09 -15.94
N ASN A 131 -26.04 -5.15 -16.70
CA ASN A 131 -24.72 -4.98 -16.12
C ASN A 131 -24.52 -3.57 -15.56
N GLY A 132 -23.63 -3.43 -14.58
CA GLY A 132 -23.30 -2.10 -14.02
C GLY A 132 -22.68 -1.17 -15.05
N ASN A 133 -22.84 0.15 -14.86
CA ASN A 133 -22.38 1.16 -15.82
C ASN A 133 -20.89 1.05 -16.18
N TYR A 134 -20.04 0.58 -15.26
CA TYR A 134 -18.64 0.32 -15.55
C TYR A 134 -18.45 -0.72 -16.67
N LEU A 135 -19.14 -1.86 -16.59
CA LEU A 135 -19.06 -2.89 -17.63
C LEU A 135 -19.75 -2.45 -18.91
N GLY A 136 -20.93 -1.81 -18.80
CA GLY A 136 -21.65 -1.29 -19.96
C GLY A 136 -20.86 -0.23 -20.73
N TYR A 137 -20.07 0.61 -20.04
CA TYR A 137 -19.21 1.59 -20.69
C TYR A 137 -17.99 0.94 -21.37
N LEU A 138 -17.39 -0.07 -20.74
CA LEU A 138 -16.32 -0.86 -21.39
C LEU A 138 -16.83 -1.59 -22.63
N GLU A 139 -18.07 -2.07 -22.63
CA GLU A 139 -18.72 -2.65 -23.82
C GLU A 139 -18.95 -1.61 -24.92
N LEU A 140 -19.36 -0.41 -24.54
CA LEU A 140 -19.51 0.70 -25.47
C LEU A 140 -18.17 1.05 -26.11
N LEU A 141 -17.11 1.21 -25.31
CA LEU A 141 -15.75 1.47 -25.80
C LEU A 141 -15.26 0.35 -26.71
N ALA A 142 -15.53 -0.91 -26.36
CA ALA A 142 -15.14 -2.07 -27.16
C ALA A 142 -15.79 -2.13 -28.55
N LYS A 143 -16.90 -1.41 -28.79
CA LYS A 143 -17.46 -1.27 -30.15
C LYS A 143 -16.56 -0.45 -31.08
N PHE A 144 -15.76 0.45 -30.51
CA PHE A 144 -14.88 1.36 -31.25
C PHE A 144 -13.39 1.04 -31.04
N ASP A 145 -13.07 0.17 -30.10
CA ASP A 145 -11.72 -0.23 -29.76
C ASP A 145 -11.53 -1.75 -29.96
N PRO A 146 -10.96 -2.18 -31.11
CA PRO A 146 -10.72 -3.59 -31.41
C PRO A 146 -9.82 -4.29 -30.38
N PHE A 147 -8.87 -3.56 -29.77
CA PHE A 147 -7.97 -4.10 -28.76
C PHE A 147 -8.76 -4.44 -27.48
N LEU A 148 -9.58 -3.51 -27.00
CA LEU A 148 -10.42 -3.73 -25.82
C LEU A 148 -11.45 -4.83 -26.09
N SER A 149 -12.03 -4.87 -27.29
CA SER A 149 -12.95 -5.92 -27.72
C SER A 149 -12.34 -7.32 -27.61
N ALA A 150 -11.13 -7.50 -28.17
CA ALA A 150 -10.41 -8.77 -28.07
C ALA A 150 -10.04 -9.12 -26.61
N HIS A 151 -9.69 -8.12 -25.80
CA HIS A 151 -9.41 -8.32 -24.38
C HIS A 151 -10.65 -8.77 -23.61
N ILE A 152 -11.80 -8.13 -23.79
CA ILE A 152 -13.07 -8.51 -23.13
C ILE A 152 -13.52 -9.90 -23.59
N ALA A 153 -13.42 -10.22 -24.89
CA ALA A 153 -13.76 -11.56 -25.39
C ALA A 153 -12.90 -12.65 -24.74
N LYS A 154 -11.62 -12.36 -24.51
CA LYS A 154 -10.69 -13.30 -23.87
C LYS A 154 -10.88 -13.38 -22.35
N TYR A 155 -11.18 -12.28 -21.66
CA TYR A 155 -11.06 -12.19 -20.20
C TYR A 155 -12.33 -11.81 -19.43
N GLY A 156 -13.35 -11.25 -20.10
CA GLY A 156 -14.50 -10.59 -19.45
C GLY A 156 -15.31 -11.49 -18.53
N ASN A 157 -15.52 -12.75 -18.90
CA ASN A 157 -16.37 -13.69 -18.15
C ASN A 157 -15.62 -14.95 -17.69
N LYS A 158 -14.29 -14.88 -17.52
CA LYS A 158 -13.44 -16.05 -17.18
C LYS A 158 -13.55 -16.54 -15.72
N GLY A 159 -14.27 -15.82 -14.87
CA GLY A 159 -14.39 -16.15 -13.45
C GLY A 159 -13.12 -15.87 -12.64
N LYS A 160 -13.09 -16.37 -11.40
CA LYS A 160 -11.99 -16.11 -10.44
C LYS A 160 -10.68 -16.80 -10.87
N GLY A 161 -9.54 -16.25 -10.45
CA GLY A 161 -8.21 -16.82 -10.68
C GLY A 161 -7.57 -16.45 -12.03
N ASN A 162 -8.19 -15.58 -12.81
CA ASN A 162 -7.65 -15.09 -14.08
C ASN A 162 -7.30 -13.60 -13.98
N VAL A 163 -6.17 -13.21 -14.55
CA VAL A 163 -5.75 -11.80 -14.62
C VAL A 163 -6.51 -11.12 -15.75
N SER A 164 -7.53 -10.33 -15.41
CA SER A 164 -8.32 -9.55 -16.38
C SER A 164 -8.35 -8.05 -16.10
N TYR A 165 -8.20 -7.63 -14.84
CA TYR A 165 -8.43 -6.27 -14.37
C TYR A 165 -9.84 -5.68 -14.66
N LEU A 166 -10.74 -6.44 -15.28
CA LEU A 166 -12.09 -6.01 -15.65
C LEU A 166 -13.12 -6.20 -14.52
N SER A 167 -12.77 -6.88 -13.43
CA SER A 167 -13.72 -7.18 -12.37
C SER A 167 -14.11 -5.93 -11.57
N SER A 168 -15.27 -6.02 -10.94
CA SER A 168 -15.73 -4.99 -10.02
C SER A 168 -14.74 -4.76 -8.87
N THR A 169 -14.18 -5.83 -8.31
CA THR A 169 -13.23 -5.74 -7.20
C THR A 169 -11.98 -4.95 -7.56
N ILE A 170 -11.44 -5.16 -8.75
CA ILE A 170 -10.27 -4.43 -9.24
C ILE A 170 -10.63 -2.95 -9.52
N CYS A 171 -11.82 -2.69 -10.05
CA CYS A 171 -12.31 -1.33 -10.19
C CYS A 171 -12.38 -0.60 -8.84
N ASP A 172 -12.82 -1.26 -7.75
CA ASP A 172 -12.79 -0.68 -6.40
C ASP A 172 -11.36 -0.39 -5.93
N GLU A 173 -10.40 -1.28 -6.22
CA GLU A 173 -8.98 -1.07 -5.91
C GLU A 173 -8.40 0.16 -6.62
N PHE A 174 -8.69 0.34 -7.91
CA PHE A 174 -8.24 1.52 -8.65
C PHE A 174 -8.85 2.82 -8.13
N ILE A 175 -10.14 2.80 -7.77
CA ILE A 175 -10.79 3.96 -7.16
C ILE A 175 -10.06 4.36 -5.87
N MET A 176 -9.75 3.38 -5.00
CA MET A 176 -8.99 3.66 -3.78
C MET A 176 -7.60 4.26 -4.08
N LEU A 177 -6.88 3.74 -5.08
CA LEU A 177 -5.57 4.25 -5.47
C LEU A 177 -5.63 5.68 -6.04
N MET A 178 -6.65 6.02 -6.83
CA MET A 178 -6.84 7.36 -7.38
C MET A 178 -7.21 8.38 -6.30
N MET A 179 -8.07 8.00 -5.34
CA MET A 179 -8.40 8.86 -4.20
C MET A 179 -7.16 9.20 -3.37
N ASP A 180 -6.21 8.27 -3.26
CA ASP A 180 -4.98 8.48 -2.49
C ASP A 180 -3.92 9.33 -3.21
N SER A 181 -4.07 9.59 -4.51
CA SER A 181 -3.10 10.34 -5.33
C SER A 181 -3.48 11.80 -5.60
N ASN A 182 -4.69 12.23 -5.20
CA ASN A 182 -5.15 13.60 -5.38
C ASN A 182 -5.08 14.37 -4.04
N PRO A 183 -4.10 15.28 -3.83
CA PRO A 183 -4.27 16.34 -2.84
C PRO A 183 -5.38 17.25 -3.35
N ASP A 184 -6.52 17.21 -2.67
CA ASP A 184 -7.77 17.84 -3.09
C ASP A 184 -7.61 19.36 -3.35
N ILE A 185 -7.89 19.80 -4.58
CA ILE A 185 -8.02 21.21 -4.97
C ILE A 185 -9.41 21.35 -5.61
N THR A 186 -10.39 21.78 -4.80
CA THR A 186 -11.69 22.41 -5.15
C THR A 186 -12.73 21.50 -5.84
N THR A 187 -14.04 21.50 -5.53
CA THR A 187 -14.92 22.50 -4.90
C THR A 187 -16.30 21.87 -4.60
N HIS A 188 -16.96 22.40 -3.55
CA HIS A 188 -18.34 22.17 -3.09
C HIS A 188 -18.53 20.97 -2.16
N ASP A 189 -18.31 21.25 -0.87
CA ASP A 189 -18.45 20.31 0.23
C ASP A 189 -19.92 19.95 0.48
N GLN A 190 -20.29 18.73 0.11
CA GLN A 190 -21.48 18.04 0.62
C GLN A 190 -21.02 16.86 1.47
N LEU A 191 -21.40 16.87 2.75
CA LEU A 191 -20.96 15.84 3.69
C LEU A 191 -21.78 14.57 3.44
N THR A 192 -21.13 13.56 2.85
CA THR A 192 -21.73 12.25 2.53
C THR A 192 -21.53 11.34 3.73
N ILE A 193 -22.61 11.00 4.44
CA ILE A 193 -22.54 10.05 5.56
C ILE A 193 -22.88 8.66 5.05
N ALA A 194 -21.94 7.73 5.14
CA ALA A 194 -22.17 6.32 4.92
C ALA A 194 -21.64 5.50 6.10
N VAL A 195 -22.46 4.58 6.61
CA VAL A 195 -22.09 3.71 7.72
C VAL A 195 -21.83 2.32 7.20
N ARG A 196 -20.73 1.72 7.66
CA ARG A 196 -20.42 0.32 7.43
C ARG A 196 -20.54 -0.45 8.73
N TYR A 197 -21.38 -1.49 8.72
CA TYR A 197 -21.57 -2.36 9.87
C TYR A 197 -21.61 -3.83 9.47
N ILE A 198 -21.36 -4.70 10.44
CA ILE A 198 -21.37 -6.15 10.25
C ILE A 198 -22.70 -6.69 10.76
N THR A 199 -23.37 -7.48 9.94
CA THR A 199 -24.64 -8.14 10.29
C THR A 199 -24.40 -9.35 11.20
N LYS A 200 -25.45 -9.91 11.79
CA LYS A 200 -25.34 -11.14 12.61
C LYS A 200 -24.82 -12.36 11.83
N GLU A 201 -24.78 -12.27 10.49
CA GLU A 201 -24.23 -13.27 9.57
C GLU A 201 -22.78 -12.98 9.15
N ASP A 202 -22.10 -12.05 9.84
CA ASP A 202 -20.71 -11.66 9.58
C ASP A 202 -20.46 -11.02 8.19
N LYS A 203 -21.54 -10.59 7.52
CA LYS A 203 -21.45 -9.88 6.24
C LYS A 203 -21.34 -8.37 6.47
N PRO A 204 -20.32 -7.69 5.92
CA PRO A 204 -20.20 -6.25 5.98
C PRO A 204 -21.21 -5.60 5.02
N VAL A 205 -22.03 -4.70 5.55
CA VAL A 205 -23.03 -3.92 4.82
C VAL A 205 -22.65 -2.44 4.91
N GLU A 206 -22.68 -1.76 3.78
CA GLU A 206 -22.43 -0.31 3.66
C GLU A 206 -23.75 0.38 3.27
N ARG A 207 -24.17 1.37 4.06
CA ARG A 207 -25.45 2.08 3.88
C ARG A 207 -25.18 3.58 3.83
N PHE A 208 -25.59 4.20 2.73
CA PHE A 208 -25.61 5.65 2.59
C PHE A 208 -26.78 6.23 3.39
N LEU A 209 -26.49 7.20 4.26
CA LEU A 209 -27.47 7.83 5.16
C LEU A 209 -27.96 9.19 4.65
N GLY A 210 -27.20 9.87 3.80
CA GLY A 210 -27.62 11.13 3.19
C GLY A 210 -26.49 12.13 2.97
N PHE A 211 -26.84 13.24 2.34
CA PHE A 211 -26.00 14.43 2.21
C PHE A 211 -26.42 15.44 3.27
N MET A 212 -25.45 16.02 3.99
CA MET A 212 -25.71 17.22 4.79
C MET A 212 -25.28 18.46 4.01
N SER A 213 -26.18 19.44 3.90
CA SER A 213 -25.86 20.77 3.39
C SER A 213 -24.99 21.52 4.41
N SER A 214 -23.82 22.00 3.98
CA SER A 214 -22.96 22.82 4.84
C SER A 214 -23.60 24.19 5.08
N VAL A 215 -23.53 24.67 6.33
CA VAL A 215 -23.90 26.04 6.70
C VAL A 215 -22.66 26.74 7.25
N GLY A 216 -21.87 27.36 6.33
CA GLY A 216 -20.74 28.26 6.61
C GLY A 216 -19.50 27.61 7.25
N HIS A 217 -18.28 28.14 7.16
CA HIS A 217 -17.59 29.09 6.28
C HIS A 217 -16.10 28.71 6.36
N LYS A 218 -15.41 28.62 5.21
CA LYS A 218 -14.00 28.22 5.01
C LYS A 218 -13.69 26.73 5.17
N GLY A 219 -13.27 26.11 4.06
CA GLY A 219 -12.90 24.69 3.95
C GLY A 219 -11.57 24.30 4.62
N THR A 220 -11.02 25.14 5.52
CA THR A 220 -9.81 24.82 6.29
C THR A 220 -10.11 24.15 7.63
N ASP A 221 -11.37 24.21 8.10
CA ASP A 221 -11.71 23.86 9.48
C ASP A 221 -12.58 22.60 9.59
N MET A 222 -12.85 21.89 8.48
CA MET A 222 -13.72 20.70 8.47
C MET A 222 -12.97 19.46 7.99
N GLU A 223 -12.60 18.60 8.93
CA GLU A 223 -11.94 17.32 8.66
C GLU A 223 -12.98 16.27 8.26
N LEU A 224 -12.90 15.77 7.02
CA LEU A 224 -13.81 14.78 6.47
C LEU A 224 -13.49 13.36 6.99
N ILE A 225 -14.51 12.61 7.41
CA ILE A 225 -14.38 11.19 7.79
C ILE A 225 -14.14 10.37 6.51
N LYS A 226 -12.89 9.99 6.26
CA LYS A 226 -12.49 9.18 5.10
C LYS A 226 -12.92 7.71 5.24
N LYS A 227 -13.11 7.01 4.13
CA LYS A 227 -13.38 5.56 4.11
C LYS A 227 -12.16 4.79 4.60
N MET A 228 -12.37 3.75 5.43
CA MET A 228 -11.27 2.91 5.92
C MET A 228 -10.57 2.16 4.79
N CYS A 229 -9.27 2.40 4.62
CA CYS A 229 -8.38 1.58 3.78
C CYS A 229 -7.72 0.50 4.65
N THR A 230 -7.80 -0.77 4.23
CA THR A 230 -7.22 -1.91 4.98
C THR A 230 -5.70 -1.93 4.93
N THR A 231 -5.09 -1.34 3.90
CA THR A 231 -3.65 -1.38 3.59
C THR A 231 -2.88 -0.11 3.95
N ARG A 232 -3.55 0.96 4.39
CA ARG A 232 -2.89 2.24 4.75
C ARG A 232 -3.23 2.68 6.16
N TRP A 233 -2.23 2.68 7.03
CA TRP A 233 -2.36 3.08 8.43
C TRP A 233 -2.68 4.57 8.59
N SER A 234 -2.25 5.41 7.64
CA SER A 234 -2.54 6.86 7.55
C SER A 234 -4.05 7.17 7.44
N SER A 235 -4.80 6.37 6.67
CA SER A 235 -6.27 6.48 6.56
C SER A 235 -6.97 6.28 7.91
N ARG A 236 -6.38 5.52 8.84
CA ARG A 236 -6.95 5.32 10.18
C ARG A 236 -6.77 6.55 11.07
N TYR A 237 -5.66 7.29 10.92
CA TYR A 237 -5.43 8.51 11.66
C TYR A 237 -6.45 9.59 11.29
N ASP A 238 -6.63 9.87 10.00
CA ASP A 238 -7.56 10.90 9.52
C ASP A 238 -8.99 10.66 10.01
N VAL A 239 -9.44 9.40 10.02
CA VAL A 239 -10.76 9.02 10.55
C VAL A 239 -10.86 9.27 12.06
N CYS A 240 -9.87 8.82 12.83
CA CYS A 240 -9.85 9.05 14.27
C CYS A 240 -9.83 10.55 14.59
N LYS A 241 -9.03 11.32 13.87
CA LYS A 241 -8.91 12.77 14.00
C LYS A 241 -10.23 13.50 13.70
N ALA A 242 -10.87 13.17 12.58
CA ALA A 242 -12.16 13.74 12.19
C ALA A 242 -13.27 13.41 13.20
N ILE A 243 -13.32 12.18 13.72
CA ILE A 243 -14.29 11.80 14.75
C ILE A 243 -13.98 12.50 16.09
N PHE A 244 -12.71 12.61 16.48
CA PHE A 244 -12.31 13.26 17.72
C PHE A 244 -12.66 14.76 17.70
N ASN A 245 -12.35 15.45 16.59
CA ASN A 245 -12.63 16.88 16.42
C ASN A 245 -14.10 17.18 16.14
N GLY A 246 -14.79 16.29 15.43
CA GLY A 246 -16.19 16.43 15.04
C GLY A 246 -17.19 15.70 15.95
N TYR A 247 -16.78 15.29 17.15
CA TYR A 247 -17.55 14.39 18.02
C TYR A 247 -18.97 14.89 18.30
N GLU A 248 -19.10 16.15 18.72
CA GLU A 248 -20.38 16.79 19.05
C GLU A 248 -21.29 16.92 17.82
N GLN A 249 -20.71 17.27 16.67
CA GLN A 249 -21.45 17.42 15.41
C GLN A 249 -21.97 16.07 14.93
N VAL A 250 -21.16 15.01 15.02
CA VAL A 250 -21.56 13.64 14.67
C VAL A 250 -22.68 13.16 15.60
N LEU A 251 -22.56 13.39 16.92
CA LEU A 251 -23.61 13.04 17.88
C LEU A 251 -24.91 13.81 17.60
N SER A 252 -24.82 15.11 17.30
CA SER A 252 -25.97 15.95 16.97
C SER A 252 -26.67 15.50 15.70
N ALA A 253 -25.91 15.17 14.64
CA ALA A 253 -26.45 14.65 13.40
C ALA A 253 -27.18 13.31 13.61
N LEU A 254 -26.55 12.37 14.33
CA LEU A 254 -27.15 11.08 14.66
C LEU A 254 -28.42 11.22 15.51
N LYS A 255 -28.42 12.16 16.46
CA LYS A 255 -29.60 12.48 17.26
C LYS A 255 -30.73 13.02 16.39
N THR A 256 -30.42 13.92 15.46
CA THR A 256 -31.39 14.49 14.52
C THR A 256 -32.02 13.41 13.65
N ILE A 257 -31.22 12.49 13.08
CA ILE A 257 -31.73 11.39 12.25
C ILE A 257 -32.56 10.41 13.07
N ARG A 258 -32.14 10.11 14.31
CA ARG A 258 -32.86 9.20 15.21
C ARG A 258 -34.26 9.72 15.55
N ASP A 259 -34.37 11.02 15.79
CA ASP A 259 -35.58 11.67 16.30
C ASP A 259 -36.51 12.18 15.16
N ASP A 260 -36.05 12.16 13.90
CA ASP A 260 -36.85 12.58 12.72
C ASP A 260 -37.85 11.50 12.28
N GLU A 261 -39.14 11.71 12.55
CA GLU A 261 -40.23 10.80 12.16
C GLU A 261 -40.45 10.63 10.65
N ARG A 262 -39.86 11.51 9.82
CA ARG A 262 -39.91 11.39 8.35
C ARG A 262 -38.95 10.33 7.82
N GLN A 263 -37.96 9.92 8.61
CA GLN A 263 -37.02 8.87 8.24
C GLN A 263 -37.62 7.48 8.40
N LYS A 264 -37.14 6.53 7.61
CA LYS A 264 -37.53 5.12 7.70
C LYS A 264 -37.23 4.57 9.11
N LYS A 265 -38.10 3.69 9.62
CA LYS A 265 -37.95 3.10 10.97
C LYS A 265 -36.59 2.41 11.13
N GLU A 266 -36.11 1.76 10.08
CA GLU A 266 -34.81 1.09 10.05
C GLU A 266 -33.67 2.10 10.20
N THR A 267 -33.71 3.21 9.45
CA THR A 267 -32.71 4.28 9.52
C THR A 267 -32.67 4.94 10.89
N ARG A 268 -33.83 5.19 11.52
CA ARG A 268 -33.90 5.73 12.89
C ARG A 268 -33.31 4.75 13.91
N HIS A 269 -33.61 3.46 13.77
CA HIS A 269 -33.08 2.44 14.67
C HIS A 269 -31.56 2.30 14.53
N GLU A 270 -31.04 2.38 13.30
CA GLU A 270 -29.62 2.35 13.01
C GLU A 270 -28.90 3.58 13.60
N ALA A 271 -29.41 4.79 13.36
CA ALA A 271 -28.89 6.02 13.95
C ALA A 271 -28.89 5.95 15.49
N SER A 272 -29.95 5.40 16.10
CA SER A 272 -30.01 5.14 17.54
C SER A 272 -28.92 4.19 18.03
N SER A 273 -28.69 3.09 17.30
CA SER A 273 -27.65 2.11 17.65
C SER A 273 -26.26 2.74 17.61
N ILE A 274 -25.97 3.52 16.58
CA ILE A 274 -24.67 4.18 16.40
C ILE A 274 -24.48 5.28 17.46
N TYR A 275 -25.49 6.10 17.68
CA TYR A 275 -25.49 7.14 18.72
C TYR A 275 -25.11 6.55 20.09
N ASN A 276 -25.74 5.44 20.48
CA ASN A 276 -25.45 4.79 21.76
C ASN A 276 -24.04 4.19 21.82
N LYS A 277 -23.50 3.71 20.70
CA LYS A 277 -22.11 3.20 20.64
C LYS A 277 -21.08 4.32 20.76
N ILE A 278 -21.25 5.40 20.00
CA ILE A 278 -20.32 6.55 19.98
C ILE A 278 -20.36 7.30 21.32
N LYS A 279 -21.55 7.40 21.93
CA LYS A 279 -21.71 7.99 23.25
C LYS A 279 -21.03 7.18 24.37
N SER A 280 -20.84 5.87 24.17
CA SER A 280 -20.28 5.02 25.22
C SER A 280 -18.86 5.45 25.65
N LEU A 281 -18.59 5.36 26.95
CA LEU A 281 -17.25 5.65 27.50
C LEU A 281 -16.15 4.77 26.84
N ASN A 282 -16.47 3.54 26.45
CA ASN A 282 -15.53 2.66 25.74
C ASN A 282 -15.06 3.29 24.43
N PHE A 283 -15.99 3.79 23.61
CA PHE A 283 -15.67 4.36 22.31
C PHE A 283 -14.85 5.64 22.48
N CYS A 284 -15.27 6.52 23.38
CA CYS A 284 -14.58 7.78 23.66
C CYS A 284 -13.16 7.53 24.17
N PHE A 285 -12.97 6.54 25.05
CA PHE A 285 -11.65 6.13 25.51
C PHE A 285 -10.76 5.65 24.35
N MET A 286 -11.29 4.78 23.49
CA MET A 286 -10.54 4.27 22.34
C MET A 286 -10.15 5.40 21.38
N ILE A 287 -11.06 6.34 21.10
CA ILE A 287 -10.77 7.48 20.23
C ILE A 287 -9.76 8.46 20.86
N CYS A 288 -9.87 8.76 22.17
CA CYS A 288 -8.90 9.60 22.87
C CYS A 288 -7.50 8.99 22.91
N MET A 289 -7.41 7.66 23.05
CA MET A 289 -6.14 6.94 23.07
C MET A 289 -5.52 6.79 21.67
N TRP A 290 -6.30 6.32 20.68
CA TRP A 290 -5.76 6.00 19.35
C TRP A 290 -5.40 7.23 18.53
N THR A 291 -6.11 8.35 18.69
CA THR A 291 -5.85 9.57 17.90
C THR A 291 -4.39 10.07 18.03
N PRO A 292 -3.85 10.32 19.23
CA PRO A 292 -2.47 10.77 19.38
C PRO A 292 -1.43 9.68 19.07
N ILE A 293 -1.75 8.40 19.28
CA ILE A 293 -0.88 7.28 18.89
C ILE A 293 -0.72 7.27 17.37
N LEU A 294 -1.83 7.21 16.64
CA LEU A 294 -1.84 7.15 15.18
C LEU A 294 -1.25 8.43 14.57
N GLN A 295 -1.42 9.59 15.20
CA GLN A 295 -0.77 10.83 14.78
C GLN A 295 0.75 10.69 14.74
N ARG A 296 1.34 10.18 15.84
CA ARG A 296 2.80 10.03 15.95
C ARG A 296 3.33 9.02 14.95
N PHE A 297 2.65 7.88 14.82
CA PHE A 297 3.00 6.85 13.86
C PHE A 297 2.89 7.33 12.40
N ASN A 298 1.83 8.06 12.07
CA ASN A 298 1.65 8.65 10.74
C ASN A 298 2.77 9.66 10.43
N ALA A 299 3.11 10.54 11.38
CA ALA A 299 4.21 11.49 11.23
C ALA A 299 5.55 10.78 10.99
N THR A 300 5.87 9.75 11.78
CA THR A 300 7.09 8.94 11.56
C THR A 300 7.07 8.26 10.19
N SER A 301 5.94 7.67 9.79
CA SER A 301 5.81 6.98 8.51
C SER A 301 6.00 7.92 7.31
N VAL A 302 5.44 9.13 7.37
CA VAL A 302 5.61 10.15 6.32
C VAL A 302 7.08 10.57 6.23
N THR A 303 7.75 10.81 7.36
CA THR A 303 9.17 11.19 7.37
C THR A 303 10.06 10.08 6.80
N LEU A 304 9.78 8.81 7.13
CA LEU A 304 10.52 7.66 6.60
C LEU A 304 10.39 7.49 5.08
N GLN A 305 9.36 8.06 4.46
CA GLN A 305 9.14 8.03 3.01
C GLN A 305 9.81 9.18 2.27
N SER A 306 10.50 10.09 2.98
CA SER A 306 11.25 11.18 2.36
C SER A 306 12.44 10.66 1.55
N ILE A 307 12.69 11.25 0.38
CA ILE A 307 13.77 10.87 -0.54
C ILE A 307 15.15 11.18 0.05
N ASP A 308 15.23 12.20 0.90
CA ASP A 308 16.47 12.73 1.48
C ASP A 308 16.78 12.19 2.89
N ILE A 309 16.19 11.05 3.29
CA ILE A 309 16.38 10.53 4.65
C ILE A 309 17.70 9.76 4.83
N ASP A 310 18.41 10.06 5.92
CA ASP A 310 19.61 9.34 6.32
C ASP A 310 19.35 8.32 7.45
N LEU A 311 20.24 7.34 7.59
CA LEU A 311 20.09 6.24 8.53
C LEU A 311 20.10 6.70 10.01
N VAL A 312 20.82 7.78 10.35
CA VAL A 312 20.86 8.32 11.72
C VAL A 312 19.51 8.91 12.09
N THR A 313 18.87 9.62 11.16
CA THR A 313 17.50 10.12 11.32
C THR A 313 16.50 8.98 11.51
N VAL A 314 16.61 7.90 10.73
CA VAL A 314 15.75 6.70 10.89
C VAL A 314 15.85 6.11 12.29
N VAL A 315 17.07 5.86 12.78
CA VAL A 315 17.29 5.30 14.13
C VAL A 315 16.76 6.25 15.21
N THR A 316 16.92 7.56 15.03
CA THR A 316 16.42 8.56 15.98
C THR A 316 14.89 8.60 16.02
N LEU A 317 14.23 8.49 14.86
CA LEU A 317 12.77 8.45 14.78
C LEU A 317 12.19 7.21 15.45
N TYR A 318 12.78 6.03 15.25
CA TYR A 318 12.34 4.81 15.91
C TYR A 318 12.52 4.88 17.42
N LYS A 319 13.68 5.34 17.92
CA LYS A 319 13.91 5.55 19.35
C LYS A 319 12.90 6.54 19.94
N SER A 320 12.64 7.65 19.25
CA SER A 320 11.66 8.63 19.70
C SER A 320 10.24 8.05 19.78
N LEU A 321 9.88 7.16 18.86
CA LEU A 321 8.59 6.49 18.84
C LEU A 321 8.47 5.45 19.97
N GLU A 322 9.53 4.69 20.23
CA GLU A 322 9.63 3.73 21.34
C GLU A 322 9.46 4.43 22.70
N THR A 323 10.24 5.48 22.97
CA THR A 323 10.13 6.28 24.20
C THR A 323 8.73 6.89 24.37
N TYR A 324 8.08 7.28 23.26
CA TYR A 324 6.72 7.80 23.30
C TYR A 324 5.68 6.74 23.71
N LEU A 325 5.82 5.49 23.23
CA LEU A 325 4.92 4.40 23.61
C LEU A 325 5.10 3.99 25.08
N GLU A 326 6.35 4.00 25.58
CA GLU A 326 6.64 3.79 27.00
C GLU A 326 5.98 4.85 27.90
N ASP A 327 5.99 6.11 27.47
CA ASP A 327 5.31 7.20 28.18
C ASP A 327 3.78 7.03 28.13
N ILE A 328 3.22 6.64 26.98
CA ILE A 328 1.78 6.34 26.85
C ILE A 328 1.36 5.22 27.79
N ARG A 329 2.17 4.17 27.98
CA ARG A 329 1.86 3.04 28.88
C ARG A 329 1.45 3.48 30.29
N ASN A 330 1.94 4.64 30.75
CA ASN A 330 1.65 5.20 32.07
C ASN A 330 0.49 6.22 32.09
N LYS A 331 -0.10 6.55 30.94
CA LYS A 331 -1.10 7.62 30.76
C LYS A 331 -2.56 7.14 30.73
N PHE A 332 -2.85 5.98 31.30
CA PHE A 332 -4.22 5.44 31.34
C PHE A 332 -5.23 6.44 31.94
N ASP A 333 -4.90 7.01 33.10
CA ASP A 333 -5.81 7.90 33.84
C ASP A 333 -6.08 9.20 33.09
N PHE A 334 -5.06 9.73 32.38
CA PHE A 334 -5.19 10.87 31.49
C PHE A 334 -6.23 10.62 30.38
N PHE A 335 -6.14 9.48 29.67
CA PHE A 335 -7.11 9.14 28.63
C PHE A 335 -8.51 8.87 29.19
N LEU A 336 -8.58 8.31 30.40
CA LEU A 336 -9.85 8.07 31.08
C LEU A 336 -10.57 9.38 31.42
N GLU A 337 -9.85 10.39 31.91
CA GLU A 337 -10.43 11.71 32.19
C GLU A 337 -10.93 12.39 30.91
N GLN A 338 -10.14 12.38 29.84
CA GLN A 338 -10.54 12.93 28.54
C GLN A 338 -11.81 12.24 28.00
N ALA A 339 -11.87 10.91 28.09
CA ALA A 339 -13.02 10.15 27.64
C ALA A 339 -14.30 10.43 28.45
N LYS A 340 -14.16 10.67 29.77
CA LYS A 340 -15.30 11.05 30.63
C LYS A 340 -15.83 12.44 30.30
N ILE A 341 -14.93 13.39 30.03
CA ILE A 341 -15.32 14.74 29.59
C ILE A 341 -16.06 14.66 28.25
N MET A 342 -15.54 13.90 27.29
CA MET A 342 -16.13 13.74 25.96
C MET A 342 -17.49 13.03 25.98
N SER A 343 -17.61 11.89 26.68
CA SER A 343 -18.86 11.11 26.69
C SER A 343 -19.94 11.64 27.63
N SER A 344 -19.55 12.44 28.63
CA SER A 344 -20.36 12.72 29.83
C SER A 344 -20.80 11.45 30.60
N GLU A 345 -20.25 10.27 30.28
CA GLU A 345 -20.53 9.01 30.97
C GLU A 345 -19.47 8.72 32.03
N LYS A 346 -19.91 8.18 33.17
CA LYS A 346 -19.01 7.90 34.31
C LYS A 346 -18.45 6.48 34.30
N CYS A 347 -19.09 5.57 33.57
CA CYS A 347 -18.91 4.13 33.71
C CYS A 347 -18.76 3.45 32.34
N PHE A 348 -17.93 2.42 32.27
CA PHE A 348 -17.80 1.61 31.06
C PHE A 348 -18.99 0.63 30.93
N SER A 349 -19.39 0.30 29.70
CA SER A 349 -20.61 -0.51 29.42
C SER A 349 -20.62 -1.92 30.04
N TRP A 350 -19.47 -2.40 30.50
CA TRP A 350 -19.23 -3.72 31.07
C TRP A 350 -19.83 -3.83 32.48
N GLU A 351 -20.15 -2.70 33.12
CA GLU A 351 -20.86 -2.65 34.41
C GLU A 351 -22.34 -3.03 34.30
N ILE A 352 -22.94 -2.89 33.12
CA ILE A 352 -24.38 -3.12 32.87
C ILE A 352 -24.66 -4.57 32.45
N SER A 353 -23.63 -5.35 32.13
CA SER A 353 -23.78 -6.75 31.70
C SER A 353 -24.08 -7.69 32.87
N ARG A 354 -25.15 -8.51 32.74
CA ARG A 354 -25.52 -9.54 33.74
C ARG A 354 -24.29 -10.38 34.13
N LYS A 355 -23.92 -10.35 35.41
CA LYS A 355 -22.94 -11.30 35.97
C LYS A 355 -23.51 -12.72 35.85
N LYS A 356 -22.95 -13.55 34.97
CA LYS A 356 -23.27 -14.98 34.94
C LYS A 356 -22.66 -15.61 36.18
N LYS A 357 -23.50 -16.07 37.12
CA LYS A 357 -23.02 -16.92 38.22
C LYS A 357 -22.69 -18.30 37.66
N ARG A 358 -21.45 -18.76 37.85
CA ARG A 358 -21.05 -20.15 37.59
C ARG A 358 -21.89 -21.10 38.47
N LYS A 359 -22.32 -22.24 37.91
CA LYS A 359 -22.89 -23.33 38.72
C LYS A 359 -21.76 -23.90 39.58
N ARG A 360 -21.88 -23.80 40.90
CA ARG A 360 -20.96 -24.38 41.88
C ARG A 360 -21.31 -25.86 42.09
N PHE A 361 -20.29 -26.67 42.33
CA PHE A 361 -20.48 -28.03 42.85
C PHE A 361 -20.64 -27.96 44.38
N PHE A 362 -21.28 -28.96 44.98
CA PHE A 362 -21.65 -29.00 46.40
C PHE A 362 -20.44 -28.85 47.35
N ASP A 363 -19.23 -29.14 46.85
CA ASP A 363 -18.00 -29.29 47.63
C ASP A 363 -17.08 -28.05 47.56
N GLU A 364 -17.48 -26.99 46.83
CA GLU A 364 -16.69 -25.74 46.71
C GLU A 364 -16.94 -24.80 47.91
N ASN A 365 -15.95 -24.68 48.80
CA ASN A 365 -15.97 -23.74 49.94
C ASN A 365 -16.10 -22.26 49.52
N GLU A 366 -16.75 -21.45 50.36
CA GLU A 366 -17.09 -20.03 50.11
C GLU A 366 -15.90 -19.07 49.89
N THR A 367 -14.66 -19.48 50.11
CA THR A 367 -13.51 -18.58 50.25
C THR A 367 -12.71 -18.28 48.98
N ALA A 368 -13.13 -18.75 47.81
CA ALA A 368 -12.57 -18.31 46.53
C ALA A 368 -13.45 -17.22 45.90
N ASP A 369 -13.47 -16.04 46.51
CA ASP A 369 -14.00 -14.84 45.87
C ASP A 369 -13.18 -14.58 44.60
N GLU A 370 -13.76 -14.84 43.43
CA GLU A 370 -13.31 -14.27 42.16
C GLU A 370 -13.16 -12.76 42.39
N LYS A 371 -11.92 -12.25 42.45
CA LYS A 371 -11.65 -10.81 42.54
C LYS A 371 -12.38 -10.14 41.38
N VAL A 372 -13.53 -9.53 41.67
CA VAL A 372 -14.29 -8.74 40.70
C VAL A 372 -13.47 -7.49 40.44
N LEU A 373 -12.61 -7.53 39.42
CA LEU A 373 -11.86 -6.36 38.96
C LEU A 373 -12.86 -5.23 38.64
N GLU A 374 -12.59 -4.04 39.18
CA GLU A 374 -13.33 -2.82 38.84
C GLU A 374 -13.27 -2.59 37.33
N SER A 375 -14.33 -2.01 36.73
CA SER A 375 -14.42 -1.90 35.27
C SER A 375 -13.26 -1.11 34.65
N CYS A 376 -12.74 -0.11 35.37
CA CYS A 376 -11.53 0.62 34.98
C CYS A 376 -10.30 -0.29 34.94
N GLN A 377 -10.13 -1.19 35.92
CA GLN A 377 -9.02 -2.14 35.93
C GLN A 377 -9.15 -3.17 34.80
N LYS A 378 -10.37 -3.57 34.43
CA LYS A 378 -10.59 -4.42 33.25
C LYS A 378 -10.21 -3.72 31.95
N MET A 379 -10.58 -2.45 31.77
CA MET A 379 -10.17 -1.67 30.61
C MET A 379 -8.64 -1.46 30.59
N LYS A 380 -8.05 -1.13 31.74
CA LYS A 380 -6.60 -0.92 31.89
C LYS A 380 -5.80 -2.18 31.57
N CYS A 381 -6.07 -3.28 32.25
CA CYS A 381 -5.29 -4.51 32.14
C CYS A 381 -5.69 -5.37 30.93
N GLY A 382 -6.96 -5.37 30.54
CA GLY A 382 -7.47 -6.25 29.48
C GLY A 382 -7.45 -5.65 28.08
N VAL A 383 -7.38 -4.32 27.96
CA VAL A 383 -7.43 -3.62 26.66
C VAL A 383 -6.24 -2.68 26.51
N PHE A 384 -6.13 -1.68 27.37
CA PHE A 384 -5.14 -0.60 27.23
C PHE A 384 -3.70 -1.13 27.24
N LEU A 385 -3.28 -1.81 28.32
CA LEU A 385 -1.93 -2.35 28.42
C LEU A 385 -1.67 -3.40 27.33
N VAL A 386 -2.65 -4.24 27.01
CA VAL A 386 -2.52 -5.25 25.94
C VAL A 386 -2.28 -4.61 24.57
N ILE A 387 -2.91 -3.47 24.30
CA ILE A 387 -2.72 -2.74 23.03
C ILE A 387 -1.33 -2.10 23.01
N ILE A 388 -0.95 -1.37 24.06
CA ILE A 388 0.35 -0.68 24.10
C ILE A 388 1.51 -1.68 24.06
N ASP A 389 1.40 -2.79 24.78
CA ASP A 389 2.40 -3.87 24.82
C ASP A 389 2.55 -4.63 23.49
N ARG A 390 1.57 -4.52 22.59
CA ARG A 390 1.67 -5.05 21.21
C ARG A 390 2.24 -4.04 20.22
N LEU A 391 2.23 -2.76 20.57
CA LEU A 391 2.74 -1.68 19.73
C LEU A 391 4.23 -1.38 20.02
N MET A 392 4.65 -1.62 21.26
CA MET A 392 6.06 -1.81 21.63
C MET A 392 6.58 -3.13 21.06
#